data_AF-A0A177P6Y0-F1
#
_entry.id   AF-A0A177P6Y0-F1
#
_cell.length_a   1.000
_cell.length_b   1.000
_cell.length_c   1.000
_cell.angle_alpha   90.00
_cell.angle_beta   90.00
_cell.angle_gamma   90.00
#
_symmetry.space_group_name_H-M   'P 1'
#
loop_
_entity.id
_entity.type
_entity.pdbx_description
1 polymer ?
#
loop_
_entity_poly.entity_id
_entity_poly.type
_entity_poly.pdbx_seq_one_letter_code
_entity_poly.pdbx_strand_id
1 'polypeptide(L)'
;MDVERLRAFLQDKNPNAAARAGQTLRDGANYLSGFPMVGRPMNDGSERRELFLPFGAGAYVLRYRIDGDTLIIIRVWHSKELREV
;
A
#
# COMPACT_ATOMS: atom_id res chain seq x y z
N MET A 1 -4.22 -11.32 -7.51
CA MET A 1 -4.46 -10.27 -6.49
C MET A 1 -3.36 -9.21 -6.61
N ASP A 2 -3.60 -7.94 -6.25
CA ASP A 2 -2.75 -6.75 -6.54
C ASP A 2 -1.23 -6.96 -6.36
N VAL A 3 -0.80 -7.75 -5.35
CA VAL A 3 0.62 -8.02 -5.05
C VAL A 3 1.36 -8.74 -6.18
N GLU A 4 0.70 -9.66 -6.89
CA GLU A 4 1.31 -10.40 -8.00
C GLU A 4 1.46 -9.51 -9.24
N ARG A 5 0.48 -8.64 -9.49
CA ARG A 5 0.52 -7.65 -10.59
C ARG A 5 1.61 -6.62 -10.32
N LEU A 6 1.76 -6.19 -9.07
CA LEU A 6 2.84 -5.30 -8.65
C LEU A 6 4.22 -5.96 -8.80
N ARG A 7 4.36 -7.22 -8.39
CA ARG A 7 5.62 -7.96 -8.55
C ARG A 7 5.99 -8.11 -10.02
N ALA A 8 5.04 -8.44 -10.88
CA ALA A 8 5.25 -8.55 -12.33
C ALA A 8 5.62 -7.19 -12.96
N PHE A 9 4.92 -6.11 -12.61
CA PHE A 9 5.21 -4.75 -13.09
C PHE A 9 6.63 -4.28 -12.72
N LEU A 10 7.11 -4.62 -11.52
CA LEU A 10 8.43 -4.20 -11.05
C LEU A 10 9.56 -5.11 -11.55
N GLN A 11 9.32 -6.42 -11.71
CA GLN A 11 10.31 -7.35 -12.25
C GLN A 11 10.70 -7.02 -13.70
N ASP A 12 9.75 -6.56 -14.51
CA ASP A 12 9.98 -6.22 -15.92
C ASP A 12 10.89 -4.99 -16.11
N LYS A 13 10.94 -4.09 -15.12
CA LYS A 13 11.64 -2.80 -15.22
C LYS A 13 12.96 -2.76 -14.47
N ASN A 14 13.02 -3.26 -13.23
CA ASN A 14 14.23 -3.24 -12.40
C ASN A 14 14.08 -4.18 -11.18
N PRO A 15 14.80 -5.32 -11.12
CA PRO A 15 14.66 -6.30 -10.04
C PRO A 15 15.05 -5.74 -8.66
N ASN A 16 15.99 -4.80 -8.58
CA ASN A 16 16.35 -4.13 -7.33
C ASN A 16 15.23 -3.20 -6.85
N ALA A 17 14.51 -2.56 -7.77
CA ALA A 17 13.33 -1.76 -7.43
C ALA A 17 12.17 -2.66 -6.94
N ALA A 18 11.99 -3.84 -7.55
CA ALA A 18 11.01 -4.84 -7.10
C ALA A 18 11.28 -5.31 -5.67
N ALA A 19 12.53 -5.64 -5.35
CA ALA A 19 12.93 -6.05 -4.01
C ALA A 19 12.68 -4.94 -2.97
N ARG A 20 13.08 -3.70 -3.27
CA ARG A 20 12.86 -2.55 -2.38
C ARG A 20 11.37 -2.26 -2.18
N ALA A 21 10.55 -2.32 -3.23
CA ALA A 21 9.11 -2.13 -3.11
C ALA A 21 8.47 -3.18 -2.20
N GLY A 22 8.85 -4.46 -2.38
CA GLY A 22 8.38 -5.53 -1.49
C GLY A 22 8.77 -5.30 -0.03
N GLN A 23 9.97 -4.76 0.22
CA GLN A 23 10.40 -4.41 1.56
C GLN A 23 9.59 -3.24 2.14
N THR A 24 9.43 -2.15 1.37
CA THR A 24 8.62 -0.99 1.78
C THR A 24 7.20 -1.39 2.16
N LEU A 25 6.55 -2.25 1.37
CA LEU A 25 5.20 -2.72 1.68
C LEU A 25 5.13 -3.58 2.94
N ARG A 26 6.10 -4.48 3.15
CA ARG A 26 6.19 -5.28 4.38
C ARG A 26 6.38 -4.41 5.61
N ASP A 27 7.29 -3.45 5.54
CA ASP A 27 7.56 -2.54 6.65
C ASP A 27 6.34 -1.69 6.98
N GLY A 28 5.64 -1.19 5.95
CA GLY A 28 4.37 -0.48 6.13
C GLY A 28 3.27 -1.32 6.76
N ALA A 29 3.12 -2.58 6.34
CA ALA A 29 2.13 -3.49 6.92
C ALA A 29 2.45 -3.83 8.39
N ASN A 30 3.72 -4.07 8.72
CA ASN A 30 4.17 -4.29 10.10
C ASN A 30 3.98 -3.04 10.97
N TYR A 31 4.18 -1.85 10.41
CA TYR A 31 3.91 -0.61 11.13
C TYR A 31 2.42 -0.45 11.45
N LEU A 32 1.54 -0.82 10.50
CA LEU A 32 0.10 -0.79 10.69
C LEU A 32 -0.41 -1.73 11.79
N SER A 33 0.26 -2.87 12.05
CA SER A 33 -0.16 -3.76 13.13
C SER A 33 0.06 -3.15 14.52
N GLY A 34 1.04 -2.25 14.67
CA GLY A 34 1.28 -1.52 15.93
C GLY A 34 0.53 -0.18 16.01
N PHE A 35 0.30 0.46 14.86
CA PHE A 35 -0.26 1.81 14.79
C PHE A 35 -1.39 1.90 13.75
N PRO A 36 -2.50 1.16 13.93
CA PRO A 36 -3.55 1.07 12.91
C PRO A 36 -4.26 2.41 12.67
N MET A 37 -4.13 3.39 13.57
CA MET A 37 -4.77 4.70 13.42
C MET A 37 -3.91 5.74 12.67
N VAL A 38 -2.68 5.39 12.27
CA VAL A 38 -1.72 6.33 11.65
C VAL A 38 -2.09 6.73 10.22
N GLY A 39 -2.89 5.92 9.53
CA GLY A 39 -3.35 6.23 8.19
C GLY A 39 -4.36 7.37 8.18
N ARG A 40 -4.33 8.17 7.12
CA ARG A 40 -5.25 9.28 6.93
C ARG A 40 -6.66 8.74 6.68
N PRO A 41 -7.67 9.12 7.47
CA PRO A 41 -9.05 8.72 7.20
C PRO A 41 -9.55 9.31 5.88
N MET A 42 -10.30 8.50 5.14
CA MET A 42 -11.01 8.93 3.94
C MET A 42 -12.26 9.70 4.32
N ASN A 43 -12.51 10.83 3.66
CA ASN A 43 -13.70 11.66 3.89
C ASN A 43 -14.89 11.20 3.02
N ASP A 44 -15.17 9.91 2.99
CA ASP A 44 -16.21 9.28 2.17
C ASP A 44 -17.22 8.44 3.00
N GLY A 45 -17.14 8.53 4.34
CA GLY A 45 -18.00 7.78 5.26
C GLY A 45 -17.70 6.29 5.34
N SER A 46 -16.66 5.78 4.67
CA SER A 46 -16.37 4.34 4.60
C SER A 46 -15.46 3.80 5.71
N GLU A 47 -15.05 4.64 6.66
CA GLU A 47 -14.07 4.36 7.74
C GLU A 47 -12.70 3.88 7.23
N ARG A 48 -12.48 3.91 5.91
CA ARG A 48 -11.22 3.53 5.29
C ARG A 48 -10.16 4.56 5.59
N ARG A 49 -8.92 4.09 5.63
CA ARG A 49 -7.71 4.87 5.86
C ARG A 49 -6.70 4.59 4.75
N GLU A 50 -5.86 5.59 4.48
CA GLU A 50 -4.76 5.49 3.55
C GLU A 50 -3.43 5.76 4.26
N LEU A 51 -2.52 4.79 4.19
CA LEU A 51 -1.12 4.97 4.57
C LEU A 51 -0.28 5.19 3.31
N PHE A 52 0.47 6.29 3.29
CA PHE A 52 1.37 6.64 2.19
C PHE A 52 2.80 6.26 2.59
N LEU A 53 3.42 5.40 1.80
CA LEU A 53 4.78 4.92 1.99
C LEU A 53 5.65 5.51 0.87
N PRO A 54 6.50 6.51 1.16
CA PRO A 54 7.36 7.12 0.14
C PRO A 54 8.21 6.08 -0.60
N PHE A 55 8.23 6.16 -1.93
CA PHE A 55 8.99 5.25 -2.77
C PHE A 55 9.39 5.90 -4.09
N GLY A 56 10.70 6.04 -4.32
CA GLY A 56 11.22 6.69 -5.52
C GLY A 56 10.65 8.10 -5.68
N ALA A 57 10.03 8.38 -6.84
CA ALA A 57 9.41 9.66 -7.14
C ALA A 57 7.91 9.74 -6.78
N GLY A 58 7.39 8.77 -6.02
CA GLY A 58 5.99 8.67 -5.62
C GLY A 58 5.84 8.00 -4.26
N ALA A 59 4.75 7.28 -4.07
CA ALA A 59 4.49 6.51 -2.87
C ALA A 59 3.70 5.26 -3.20
N TYR A 60 3.90 4.20 -2.43
CA TYR A 60 2.87 3.17 -2.30
C TYR A 60 1.76 3.67 -1.38
N VAL A 61 0.53 3.34 -1.72
CA VAL A 61 -0.64 3.64 -0.89
C VAL A 61 -1.25 2.32 -0.45
N LEU A 62 -1.32 2.12 0.86
CA LEU A 62 -2.08 1.03 1.47
C LEU A 62 -3.41 1.61 1.90
N ARG A 63 -4.49 1.21 1.23
CA ARG A 63 -5.85 1.49 1.71
C ARG A 63 -6.31 0.33 2.57
N TYR A 64 -6.77 0.63 3.77
CA TYR A 64 -7.19 -0.37 4.73
C TYR A 64 -8.37 0.11 5.56
N ARG A 65 -8.97 -0.79 6.33
CA ARG A 65 -9.94 -0.49 7.39
C ARG A 65 -9.62 -1.33 8.62
N ILE A 66 -10.17 -0.92 9.75
CA ILE A 66 -10.08 -1.64 11.01
C ILE A 66 -11.46 -2.23 11.29
N ASP A 67 -11.52 -3.51 11.64
CA ASP A 67 -12.74 -4.25 11.95
C ASP A 67 -12.54 -4.98 13.29
N GLY A 68 -12.99 -4.35 14.37
CA GLY A 68 -12.60 -4.74 15.73
C GLY A 68 -11.07 -4.68 15.89
N ASP A 69 -10.45 -5.81 16.22
CA ASP A 69 -8.98 -5.94 16.34
C ASP A 69 -8.30 -6.35 15.03
N THR A 70 -9.05 -6.46 13.93
CA THR A 70 -8.53 -6.93 12.64
C THR A 70 -8.26 -5.76 11.71
N LEU A 71 -7.01 -5.63 11.23
CA LEU A 71 -6.66 -4.70 10.16
C LEU A 71 -6.78 -5.38 8.80
N ILE A 72 -7.59 -4.81 7.91
CA ILE A 72 -7.87 -5.36 6.58
C ILE A 72 -7.34 -4.41 5.52
N ILE A 73 -6.28 -4.82 4.80
CA ILE A 73 -5.77 -4.10 3.63
C ILE A 73 -6.68 -4.40 2.44
N ILE A 74 -7.30 -3.36 1.90
CA ILE A 74 -8.27 -3.40 0.80
C ILE A 74 -7.54 -3.34 -0.55
N ARG A 75 -6.52 -2.48 -0.67
CA ARG A 75 -5.79 -2.26 -1.92
C ARG A 75 -4.39 -1.72 -1.68
N VAL A 76 -3.46 -2.06 -2.56
CA VAL A 76 -2.08 -1.57 -2.57
C VAL A 76 -1.70 -1.12 -3.97
N TRP A 77 -1.39 0.16 -4.17
CA TRP A 77 -0.99 0.67 -5.49
C TRP A 77 0.13 1.69 -5.38
N HIS A 78 0.89 1.88 -6.46
CA HIS A 78 1.85 2.98 -6.54
C HIS A 78 1.15 4.26 -7.04
N SER A 79 1.48 5.44 -6.51
CA SER A 79 0.84 6.70 -6.90
C SER A 79 1.06 7.09 -8.37
N LYS A 80 2.07 6.50 -9.01
CA LYS A 80 2.36 6.65 -10.45
C LYS A 80 1.85 5.51 -11.33
N GLU A 81 1.23 4.48 -10.75
CA GLU A 81 0.55 3.47 -11.56
C GLU A 81 -0.65 4.15 -12.23
N LEU A 82 -0.67 4.17 -13.57
CA LEU A 82 -1.81 4.67 -14.33
C LEU A 82 -3.04 3.85 -13.96
N ARG A 83 -4.07 4.51 -13.42
CA ARG A 83 -5.40 3.90 -13.25
C ARG A 83 -6.01 3.76 -14.64
N GLU A 84 -6.17 2.53 -15.12
CA GLU A 84 -7.25 2.26 -16.08
C GLU A 84 -8.56 2.54 -15.33
N VAL A 85 -9.27 3.56 -15.79
CA VAL A 85 -10.59 3.97 -15.31
C VAL A 85 -11.68 3.15 -15.98
#